data_AF-A0A661YHX2-F1
#
_entry.id   AF-A0A661YHX2-F1
#
_cell.length_a   1.000
_cell.length_b   1.000
_cell.length_c   1.000
_cell.angle_alpha   90.00
_cell.angle_beta   90.00
_cell.angle_gamma   90.00
#
_symmetry.space_group_name_H-M   'P 1'
#
loop_
_entity.id
_entity.type
_entity.pdbx_description
1 polymer ?
#
loop_
_entity_poly.entity_id
_entity_poly.type
_entity_poly.pdbx_seq_one_letter_code
_entity_poly.pdbx_strand_id
1 'polypeptide(L)'
;RVYFKSESTENPEGITPQPKYDAPEGELDIPAFYNDVLPLKSVACVDYFIPGCPPQSERLLEVFQAIASGAELPSKESVIGALEKSQCDECKRKKTDNKKVKQFFRPWEIEDDGETCFLEQGVICMGPATRGGCGVRCIEGNAPCRGCYGPPPDISDPGAKMMSAIATMIDSNDQEEIAEIMESIDDIAGTFYRFSLPSSILRRKLISEAVEAD
;
A
#
# COMPACT_ATOMS: atom_id res chain seq x y z
N ARG A 1 7.31 11.26 -18.69
CA ARG A 1 6.33 10.48 -19.49
C ARG A 1 5.11 11.32 -19.88
N VAL A 2 4.30 11.82 -18.92
CA VAL A 2 2.98 12.45 -19.15
C VAL A 2 2.96 13.56 -20.23
N TYR A 3 3.99 14.41 -20.30
CA TYR A 3 4.02 15.53 -21.27
C TYR A 3 4.89 15.27 -22.51
N PHE A 4 5.44 14.06 -22.66
CA PHE A 4 6.47 13.80 -23.69
C PHE A 4 6.28 12.47 -24.41
N LYS A 5 6.14 11.38 -23.65
CA LYS A 5 6.29 10.00 -24.14
C LYS A 5 4.95 9.24 -24.17
N SER A 6 3.86 9.84 -23.72
CA SER A 6 2.54 9.24 -23.88
C SER A 6 2.15 9.21 -25.35
N GLU A 7 1.54 8.11 -25.74
CA GLU A 7 1.27 7.73 -27.13
C GLU A 7 0.37 8.74 -27.86
N SER A 8 -0.47 9.46 -27.10
CA SER A 8 -1.39 10.48 -27.61
C SER A 8 -0.91 11.91 -27.39
N THR A 9 0.29 12.13 -26.85
CA THR A 9 0.79 13.47 -26.57
C THR A 9 1.48 14.08 -27.78
N GLU A 10 0.86 15.13 -28.34
CA GLU A 10 1.48 15.98 -29.33
C GLU A 10 2.20 17.15 -28.65
N ASN A 11 3.53 17.05 -28.51
CA ASN A 11 4.36 18.10 -27.91
C ASN A 11 5.66 18.26 -28.70
N PRO A 12 5.60 18.79 -29.94
CA PRO A 12 6.77 18.89 -30.82
C PRO A 12 7.85 19.84 -30.25
N GLU A 13 7.47 20.80 -29.43
CA GLU A 13 8.38 21.78 -28.82
C GLU A 13 8.96 21.31 -27.47
N GLY A 14 8.50 20.17 -26.94
CA GLY A 14 9.00 19.62 -25.70
C GLY A 14 8.75 20.50 -24.47
N ILE A 15 7.67 21.29 -24.47
CA ILE A 15 7.34 22.20 -23.37
C ILE A 15 6.63 21.48 -22.23
N THR A 16 6.86 21.92 -20.99
CA THR A 16 6.12 21.45 -19.81
C THR A 16 5.30 22.57 -19.19
N PRO A 17 4.16 22.26 -18.53
CA PRO A 17 3.45 23.25 -17.72
C PRO A 17 4.40 23.91 -16.73
N GLN A 18 4.39 25.25 -16.70
CA GLN A 18 5.17 26.06 -15.76
C GLN A 18 4.26 26.55 -14.64
N PRO A 19 4.78 26.73 -13.40
CA PRO A 19 4.00 27.26 -12.29
C PRO A 19 3.33 28.61 -12.58
N LYS A 20 3.93 29.43 -13.46
CA LYS A 20 3.38 30.71 -13.89
C LYS A 20 3.35 30.79 -15.41
N TYR A 21 2.27 31.35 -15.94
CA TYR A 21 2.11 31.57 -17.38
C TYR A 21 1.27 32.81 -17.67
N ASP A 22 1.77 33.70 -18.54
CA ASP A 22 1.05 34.89 -18.99
C ASP A 22 0.08 34.53 -20.13
N ALA A 23 -1.20 34.36 -19.80
CA ALA A 23 -2.26 34.11 -20.78
C ALA A 23 -2.97 35.42 -21.19
N PRO A 24 -3.70 35.44 -22.33
CA PRO A 24 -4.52 36.59 -22.72
C PRO A 24 -5.54 37.03 -21.66
N GLU A 25 -6.02 36.10 -20.84
CA GLU A 25 -6.97 36.33 -19.75
C GLU A 25 -6.31 36.79 -18.43
N GLY A 26 -4.97 36.76 -18.34
CA GLY A 26 -4.20 37.14 -17.15
C GLY A 26 -3.07 36.16 -16.79
N GLU A 27 -2.35 36.43 -15.69
CA GLU A 27 -1.36 35.50 -15.14
C GLU A 27 -2.08 34.26 -14.56
N LEU A 28 -1.75 33.09 -15.08
CA LEU A 28 -2.18 31.80 -14.55
C LEU A 28 -1.11 31.26 -13.59
N ASP A 29 -1.55 30.73 -12.45
CA ASP A 29 -0.71 30.13 -11.42
C ASP A 29 -1.13 28.67 -11.16
N ILE A 30 -0.17 27.75 -11.22
CA ILE A 30 -0.34 26.34 -10.86
C ILE A 30 0.71 25.89 -9.83
N PRO A 31 0.38 24.92 -8.95
CA PRO A 31 1.33 24.42 -7.96
C PRO A 31 2.55 23.76 -8.60
N ALA A 32 3.70 23.90 -7.93
CA ALA A 32 4.89 23.13 -8.23
C ALA A 32 4.85 21.76 -7.55
N PHE A 33 5.46 20.76 -8.18
CA PHE A 33 5.67 19.46 -7.56
C PHE A 33 6.81 19.51 -6.54
N TYR A 34 6.61 18.83 -5.42
CA TYR A 34 7.71 18.46 -4.53
C TYR A 34 8.45 17.25 -5.09
N ASN A 35 9.71 17.07 -4.67
CA ASN A 35 10.49 15.89 -5.02
C ASN A 35 9.92 14.61 -4.40
N ASP A 36 9.12 14.74 -3.34
CA ASP A 36 8.56 13.64 -2.56
C ASP A 36 7.05 13.80 -2.39
N VAL A 37 6.36 12.66 -2.36
CA VAL A 37 5.03 12.59 -1.77
C VAL A 37 5.20 12.50 -0.25
N LEU A 38 4.44 13.29 0.49
CA LEU A 38 4.57 13.39 1.94
C LEU A 38 3.26 12.99 2.63
N PRO A 39 3.30 12.15 3.68
CA PRO A 39 2.12 11.90 4.50
C PRO A 39 1.74 13.18 5.26
N LEU A 40 0.44 13.43 5.45
CA LEU A 40 -0.06 14.68 6.06
C LEU A 40 0.59 15.01 7.42
N LYS A 41 0.85 14.00 8.25
CA LYS A 41 1.53 14.14 9.56
C LYS A 41 2.91 14.80 9.48
N SER A 42 3.58 14.70 8.32
CA SER A 42 4.91 15.30 8.15
C SER A 42 4.89 16.80 7.86
N VAL A 43 3.72 17.35 7.47
CA VAL A 43 3.57 18.77 7.11
C VAL A 43 2.58 19.51 8.01
N ALA A 44 1.74 18.80 8.76
CA ALA A 44 0.76 19.36 9.68
C ALA A 44 0.58 18.48 10.92
N CYS A 45 0.20 19.10 12.04
CA CYS A 45 -0.22 18.39 13.24
C CYS A 45 -1.54 17.66 12.95
N VAL A 46 -1.54 16.34 13.05
CA VAL A 46 -2.74 15.51 12.84
C VAL A 46 -3.15 14.87 14.16
N ASP A 47 -4.38 15.11 14.58
CA ASP A 47 -4.89 14.58 15.85
C ASP A 47 -5.30 13.11 15.76
N TYR A 48 -5.90 12.67 14.65
CA TYR A 48 -6.33 11.28 14.45
C TYR A 48 -6.26 10.90 12.97
N PHE A 49 -6.15 9.60 12.70
CA PHE A 49 -6.12 9.04 11.34
C PHE A 49 -7.30 8.10 11.11
N ILE A 50 -7.97 8.22 9.96
CA ILE A 50 -8.94 7.24 9.48
C ILE A 50 -8.34 6.55 8.26
N PRO A 51 -8.01 5.25 8.32
CA PRO A 51 -7.30 4.58 7.24
C PRO A 51 -8.27 4.02 6.18
N GLY A 52 -7.73 3.75 4.99
CA GLY A 52 -8.43 3.13 3.88
C GLY A 52 -8.30 3.93 2.58
N CYS A 53 -8.37 3.23 1.45
CA CYS A 53 -8.30 3.83 0.11
C CYS A 53 -9.51 3.41 -0.74
N PRO A 54 -10.74 3.91 -0.43
CA PRO A 54 -11.08 4.83 0.66
C PRO A 54 -11.42 4.09 1.98
N PRO A 55 -11.59 4.82 3.10
CA PRO A 55 -12.19 4.26 4.32
C PRO A 55 -13.63 3.78 4.06
N GLN A 56 -14.08 2.78 4.81
CA GLN A 56 -15.48 2.35 4.72
C GLN A 56 -16.44 3.40 5.26
N SER A 57 -17.56 3.61 4.56
CA SER A 57 -18.61 4.57 4.94
C SER A 57 -19.13 4.34 6.36
N GLU A 58 -19.29 3.07 6.77
CA GLU A 58 -19.69 2.69 8.13
C GLU A 58 -18.67 3.19 9.17
N ARG A 59 -17.37 2.96 8.91
CA ARG A 59 -16.28 3.41 9.79
C ARG A 59 -16.18 4.93 9.84
N LEU A 60 -16.41 5.59 8.72
CA LEU A 60 -16.44 7.05 8.65
C LEU A 60 -17.60 7.61 9.49
N LEU A 61 -18.79 7.01 9.39
CA LEU A 61 -19.97 7.42 10.15
C LEU A 61 -19.77 7.19 11.66
N GLU A 62 -19.22 6.05 12.06
CA GLU A 62 -18.87 5.73 13.45
C GLU A 62 -17.94 6.79 14.04
N VAL A 63 -16.85 7.12 13.33
CA VAL A 63 -15.88 8.14 13.78
C VAL A 63 -16.53 9.52 13.86
N PHE A 64 -17.32 9.90 12.85
CA PHE A 64 -18.00 11.19 12.85
C PHE A 64 -18.98 11.32 14.03
N GLN A 65 -19.77 10.27 14.31
CA GLN A 65 -20.69 10.25 15.44
C GLN A 65 -19.96 10.33 16.78
N ALA A 66 -18.85 9.60 16.95
CA ALA A 66 -18.03 9.66 18.15
C ALA A 66 -17.50 11.09 18.41
N ILE A 67 -17.00 11.76 17.37
CA ILE A 67 -16.54 13.15 17.46
C ILE A 67 -17.71 14.10 17.78
N ALA A 68 -18.82 14.01 17.05
CA ALA A 68 -19.96 14.93 17.19
C ALA A 68 -20.66 14.82 18.55
N SER A 69 -20.67 13.61 19.15
CA SER A 69 -21.25 13.35 20.47
C SER A 69 -20.34 13.70 21.64
N GLY A 70 -19.07 14.06 21.39
CA GLY A 70 -18.09 14.32 22.44
C GLY A 70 -17.66 13.05 23.18
N ALA A 71 -17.69 11.89 22.51
CA ALA A 71 -17.19 10.65 23.09
C ALA A 71 -15.70 10.73 23.42
N GLU A 72 -15.27 9.96 24.42
CA GLU A 72 -13.85 9.84 24.75
C GLU A 72 -13.13 9.11 23.60
N LEU A 73 -12.20 9.82 22.96
CA LEU A 73 -11.37 9.29 21.88
C LEU A 73 -10.05 8.75 22.45
N PRO A 74 -9.39 7.80 21.75
CA PRO A 74 -8.07 7.32 22.16
C PRO A 74 -7.03 8.45 22.16
N SER A 75 -5.80 8.12 22.58
CA SER A 75 -4.72 9.10 22.61
C SER A 75 -4.50 9.79 21.25
N LYS A 76 -4.05 11.05 21.28
CA LYS A 76 -3.73 11.80 20.06
C LYS A 76 -2.75 11.02 19.17
N GLU A 77 -2.90 11.21 17.87
CA GLU A 77 -2.22 10.53 16.77
C GLU A 77 -2.61 9.05 16.57
N SER A 78 -3.65 8.58 17.25
CA SER A 78 -4.17 7.22 17.06
C SER A 78 -4.91 7.07 15.73
N VAL A 79 -4.94 5.82 15.26
CA VAL A 79 -5.80 5.40 14.16
C VAL A 79 -7.18 5.06 14.73
N ILE A 80 -8.23 5.68 14.21
CA ILE A 80 -9.63 5.46 14.60
C ILE A 80 -10.46 4.99 13.39
N GLY A 81 -11.59 4.33 13.64
CA GLY A 81 -12.41 3.75 12.56
C GLY A 81 -11.76 2.54 11.88
N ALA A 82 -10.86 1.85 12.57
CA ALA A 82 -10.26 0.59 12.13
C ALA A 82 -9.95 -0.28 13.35
N LEU A 83 -9.68 -1.56 13.11
CA LEU A 83 -9.26 -2.46 14.18
C LEU A 83 -7.76 -2.27 14.49
N GLU A 84 -7.40 -2.60 15.73
CA GLU A 84 -6.00 -2.74 16.14
C GLU A 84 -5.39 -4.06 15.67
N LYS A 85 -6.23 -5.04 15.37
CA LYS A 85 -5.80 -6.34 14.89
C LYS A 85 -5.53 -6.33 13.39
N SER A 86 -4.81 -7.35 12.93
CA SER A 86 -4.56 -7.54 11.52
C SER A 86 -5.86 -7.90 10.78
N GLN A 87 -5.89 -7.71 9.47
CA GLN A 87 -6.99 -8.16 8.62
C GLN A 87 -7.16 -9.68 8.66
N CYS A 88 -6.12 -10.44 9.05
CA CYS A 88 -6.21 -11.89 9.17
C CYS A 88 -7.19 -12.36 10.25
N ASP A 89 -7.44 -11.53 11.28
CA ASP A 89 -8.36 -11.82 12.38
C ASP A 89 -9.83 -11.83 11.93
N GLU A 90 -10.17 -11.10 10.88
CA GLU A 90 -11.51 -11.09 10.28
C GLU A 90 -11.60 -11.96 9.01
N CYS A 91 -10.45 -12.46 8.53
CA CYS A 91 -10.36 -13.17 7.26
C CYS A 91 -10.97 -14.59 7.38
N LYS A 92 -11.96 -14.85 6.52
CA LYS A 92 -12.75 -16.09 6.47
C LYS A 92 -12.03 -17.29 5.85
N ARG A 93 -10.90 -17.08 5.17
CA ARG A 93 -10.09 -18.17 4.58
C ARG A 93 -9.43 -19.02 5.66
N LYS A 94 -9.38 -20.33 5.41
CA LYS A 94 -8.77 -21.35 6.27
C LYS A 94 -7.27 -21.19 6.28
N LYS A 95 -6.68 -21.18 7.48
CA LYS A 95 -5.24 -21.02 7.69
C LYS A 95 -4.74 -22.27 8.40
N THR A 96 -3.69 -22.88 7.89
CA THR A 96 -3.07 -24.05 8.50
C THR A 96 -1.86 -23.64 9.36
N ASP A 97 -1.37 -24.58 10.17
CA ASP A 97 -0.13 -24.39 10.92
C ASP A 97 1.11 -24.50 10.01
N ASN A 98 0.96 -25.08 8.81
CA ASN A 98 2.05 -25.29 7.87
C ASN A 98 2.08 -24.22 6.76
N LYS A 99 2.62 -23.05 7.11
CA LYS A 99 2.70 -21.88 6.21
C LYS A 99 3.92 -21.91 5.29
N LYS A 100 4.18 -23.07 4.69
CA LYS A 100 5.37 -23.32 3.86
C LYS A 100 5.05 -23.14 2.38
N VAL A 101 5.85 -22.33 1.69
CA VAL A 101 5.66 -21.94 0.29
C VAL A 101 6.94 -22.22 -0.49
N LYS A 102 6.80 -22.88 -1.63
CA LYS A 102 7.91 -23.20 -2.55
C LYS A 102 7.94 -22.35 -3.81
N GLN A 103 6.92 -21.55 -4.04
CA GLN A 103 6.82 -20.66 -5.18
C GLN A 103 5.73 -19.62 -4.91
N PHE A 104 5.99 -18.37 -5.29
CA PHE A 104 4.96 -17.34 -5.32
C PHE A 104 4.36 -17.21 -6.71
N PHE A 105 3.06 -16.96 -6.75
CA PHE A 105 2.28 -16.79 -7.95
C PHE A 105 1.54 -15.46 -7.94
N ARG A 106 1.32 -14.93 -9.13
CA ARG A 106 0.38 -13.84 -9.34
C ARG A 106 -1.04 -14.39 -9.28
N PRO A 107 -2.03 -13.57 -8.86
CA PRO A 107 -3.39 -14.07 -8.66
C PRO A 107 -4.06 -14.76 -9.86
N TRP A 108 -3.60 -14.52 -11.08
CA TRP A 108 -4.14 -15.14 -12.30
C TRP A 108 -3.35 -16.36 -12.79
N GLU A 109 -2.23 -16.67 -12.17
CA GLU A 109 -1.39 -17.82 -12.54
C GLU A 109 -1.85 -19.11 -11.86
N ILE A 110 -2.74 -18.99 -10.87
CA ILE A 110 -3.30 -20.13 -10.15
C ILE A 110 -4.82 -20.15 -10.24
N GLU A 111 -5.37 -21.34 -10.09
CA GLU A 111 -6.78 -21.54 -9.83
C GLU A 111 -7.00 -21.58 -8.31
N ASP A 112 -7.64 -20.53 -7.79
CA ASP A 112 -7.93 -20.41 -6.35
C ASP A 112 -9.04 -21.39 -5.93
N ASP A 113 -8.80 -22.12 -4.84
CA ASP A 113 -9.77 -23.08 -4.28
C ASP A 113 -10.95 -22.45 -3.52
N GLY A 114 -10.94 -21.13 -3.35
CA GLY A 114 -11.97 -20.35 -2.65
C GLY A 114 -11.96 -20.48 -1.12
N GLU A 115 -11.14 -21.36 -0.54
CA GLU A 115 -11.18 -21.67 0.89
C GLU A 115 -9.84 -21.44 1.59
N THR A 116 -8.73 -21.88 0.99
CA THR A 116 -7.39 -21.84 1.58
C THR A 116 -6.88 -20.41 1.61
N CYS A 117 -6.04 -20.09 2.60
CA CYS A 117 -5.36 -18.80 2.68
C CYS A 117 -4.55 -18.54 1.40
N PHE A 118 -4.73 -17.36 0.78
CA PHE A 118 -3.95 -16.98 -0.41
C PHE A 118 -2.44 -17.13 -0.23
N LEU A 119 -1.89 -16.75 0.94
CA LEU A 119 -0.46 -16.90 1.21
C LEU A 119 -0.02 -18.36 1.22
N GLU A 120 -0.87 -19.27 1.70
CA GLU A 120 -0.57 -20.70 1.73
C GLU A 120 -0.71 -21.32 0.32
N GLN A 121 -1.49 -20.71 -0.57
CA GLN A 121 -1.53 -21.04 -2.00
C GLN A 121 -0.40 -20.36 -2.81
N GLY A 122 0.53 -19.67 -2.15
CA GLY A 122 1.63 -18.95 -2.82
C GLY A 122 1.23 -17.60 -3.42
N VAL A 123 0.04 -17.07 -3.17
CA VAL A 123 -0.38 -15.74 -3.62
C VAL A 123 -0.13 -14.70 -2.54
N ILE A 124 0.70 -13.70 -2.84
CA ILE A 124 1.04 -12.63 -1.89
C ILE A 124 -0.21 -11.84 -1.50
N CYS A 125 -0.52 -11.87 -0.21
CA CYS A 125 -1.63 -11.15 0.41
C CYS A 125 -1.10 -10.32 1.59
N MET A 126 -1.32 -9.01 1.56
CA MET A 126 -0.83 -8.06 2.58
C MET A 126 -1.58 -8.14 3.91
N GLY A 127 -2.55 -9.06 4.04
CA GLY A 127 -3.44 -9.18 5.20
C GLY A 127 -2.73 -9.19 6.56
N PRO A 128 -1.60 -9.91 6.75
CA PRO A 128 -0.88 -9.91 8.03
C PRO A 128 -0.30 -8.55 8.43
N ALA A 129 0.08 -7.73 7.45
CA ALA A 129 0.68 -6.41 7.66
C ALA A 129 -0.34 -5.26 7.49
N THR A 130 -1.64 -5.56 7.54
CA THR A 130 -2.73 -4.59 7.30
C THR A 130 -3.74 -4.61 8.44
N ARG A 131 -4.25 -3.44 8.87
CA ARG A 131 -5.35 -3.35 9.85
C ARG A 131 -6.64 -4.01 9.36
N GLY A 132 -7.37 -4.59 10.29
CA GLY A 132 -8.77 -4.97 10.11
C GLY A 132 -9.71 -3.75 10.13
N GLY A 133 -11.01 -4.00 9.93
CA GLY A 133 -12.08 -3.00 9.91
C GLY A 133 -12.58 -2.66 8.50
N CYS A 134 -11.94 -3.21 7.47
CA CYS A 134 -12.36 -3.03 6.07
C CYS A 134 -13.48 -3.99 5.63
N GLY A 135 -13.87 -4.94 6.48
CA GLY A 135 -14.84 -5.99 6.17
C GLY A 135 -14.32 -7.05 5.21
N VAL A 136 -12.99 -7.19 5.08
CA VAL A 136 -12.33 -8.19 4.22
C VAL A 136 -12.81 -8.24 2.77
N ARG A 137 -13.29 -7.11 2.23
CA ARG A 137 -13.95 -7.02 0.91
C ARG A 137 -13.14 -7.55 -0.26
N CYS A 138 -11.81 -7.37 -0.24
CA CYS A 138 -10.95 -7.97 -1.26
C CYS A 138 -11.07 -9.50 -1.24
N ILE A 139 -11.03 -10.09 -0.05
CA ILE A 139 -11.13 -11.54 0.13
C ILE A 139 -12.50 -12.04 -0.32
N GLU A 140 -13.58 -11.32 0.00
CA GLU A 140 -14.95 -11.64 -0.47
C GLU A 140 -15.08 -11.53 -2.00
N GLY A 141 -14.37 -10.58 -2.61
CA GLY A 141 -14.25 -10.43 -4.06
C GLY A 141 -13.21 -11.34 -4.72
N ASN A 142 -12.78 -12.39 -4.01
CA ASN A 142 -11.75 -13.33 -4.44
C ASN A 142 -10.41 -12.69 -4.89
N ALA A 143 -9.93 -11.72 -4.12
CA ALA A 143 -8.65 -11.05 -4.37
C ALA A 143 -7.82 -10.95 -3.08
N PRO A 144 -6.48 -11.06 -3.17
CA PRO A 144 -5.62 -10.88 -2.00
C PRO A 144 -5.71 -9.44 -1.47
N CYS A 145 -5.57 -9.28 -0.16
CA CYS A 145 -5.46 -7.97 0.47
C CYS A 145 -4.27 -7.20 -0.12
N ARG A 146 -4.49 -5.91 -0.43
CA ARG A 146 -3.49 -5.03 -1.04
C ARG A 146 -2.83 -4.06 -0.06
N GLY A 147 -3.24 -4.03 1.20
CA GLY A 147 -2.62 -3.19 2.23
C GLY A 147 -3.15 -1.76 2.35
N CYS A 148 -4.30 -1.45 1.77
CA CYS A 148 -4.81 -0.07 1.72
C CYS A 148 -5.26 0.52 3.07
N TYR A 149 -5.48 -0.33 4.08
CA TYR A 149 -5.84 0.09 5.44
C TYR A 149 -4.62 0.42 6.32
N GLY A 150 -3.41 0.30 5.77
CA GLY A 150 -2.18 0.59 6.50
C GLY A 150 -1.86 -0.41 7.62
N PRO A 151 -0.74 -0.22 8.31
CA PRO A 151 -0.21 -1.18 9.27
C PRO A 151 -1.01 -1.21 10.59
N PRO A 152 -1.15 -2.39 11.23
CA PRO A 152 -1.55 -2.52 12.65
C PRO A 152 -0.68 -1.70 13.60
N PRO A 153 -1.07 -1.53 14.90
CA PRO A 153 -0.21 -0.95 15.91
C PRO A 153 1.16 -1.62 15.96
N ASP A 154 2.17 -0.87 16.41
CA ASP A 154 3.56 -1.32 16.56
C ASP A 154 4.29 -1.72 15.26
N ILE A 155 3.65 -1.53 14.11
CA ILE A 155 4.25 -1.72 12.79
C ILE A 155 4.46 -0.34 12.13
N SER A 156 5.71 0.10 12.06
CA SER A 156 6.08 1.35 11.40
C SER A 156 6.17 1.22 9.88
N ASP A 157 6.61 0.07 9.39
CA ASP A 157 6.80 -0.20 7.96
C ASP A 157 6.09 -1.52 7.57
N PRO A 158 4.88 -1.45 7.00
CA PRO A 158 4.13 -2.65 6.62
C PRO A 158 4.82 -3.45 5.51
N GLY A 159 5.56 -2.79 4.61
CA GLY A 159 6.24 -3.47 3.53
C GLY A 159 7.38 -4.34 4.06
N ALA A 160 8.22 -3.78 4.93
CA ALA A 160 9.29 -4.51 5.60
C ALA A 160 8.77 -5.64 6.48
N LYS A 161 7.68 -5.42 7.23
CA LYS A 161 7.04 -6.49 8.00
C LYS A 161 6.49 -7.60 7.12
N MET A 162 5.90 -7.26 5.97
CA MET A 162 5.40 -8.28 5.05
C MET A 162 6.56 -9.06 4.42
N MET A 163 7.64 -8.41 4.00
CA MET A 163 8.84 -9.09 3.49
C MET A 163 9.43 -10.05 4.55
N SER A 164 9.49 -9.62 5.82
CA SER A 164 9.89 -10.50 6.92
C SER A 164 8.97 -11.69 7.09
N ALA A 165 7.64 -11.52 6.97
CA ALA A 165 6.69 -12.62 7.05
C ALA A 165 6.87 -13.60 5.88
N ILE A 166 7.02 -13.09 4.65
CA ILE A 166 7.26 -13.89 3.45
C ILE A 166 8.53 -14.73 3.60
N ALA A 167 9.63 -14.13 4.07
CA ALA A 167 10.89 -14.85 4.29
C ALA A 167 10.74 -16.05 5.25
N THR A 168 9.87 -15.95 6.26
CA THR A 168 9.60 -17.07 7.19
C THR A 168 8.73 -18.18 6.60
N MET A 169 8.05 -17.91 5.49
CA MET A 169 7.19 -18.88 4.81
C MET A 169 7.93 -19.70 3.74
N ILE A 170 9.13 -19.28 3.33
CA ILE A 170 9.90 -19.98 2.31
C ILE A 170 10.32 -21.36 2.83
N ASP A 171 9.93 -22.41 2.11
CA ASP A 171 10.20 -23.80 2.49
C ASP A 171 11.55 -24.29 1.95
N SER A 172 12.62 -23.59 2.31
CA SER A 172 13.98 -24.03 1.98
C SER A 172 15.00 -23.48 2.98
N ASN A 173 16.10 -24.20 3.13
CA ASN A 173 17.32 -23.75 3.82
C ASN A 173 18.51 -23.63 2.86
N ASP A 174 18.31 -23.92 1.58
CA ASP A 174 19.32 -23.83 0.54
C ASP A 174 19.33 -22.43 -0.07
N GLN A 175 20.51 -21.84 -0.26
CA GLN A 175 20.63 -20.45 -0.71
C GLN A 175 20.19 -20.25 -2.16
N GLU A 176 20.43 -21.23 -3.03
CA GLU A 176 20.07 -21.14 -4.44
C GLU A 176 18.55 -21.28 -4.60
N GLU A 177 17.94 -22.26 -3.93
CA GLU A 177 16.48 -22.45 -3.94
C GLU A 177 15.75 -21.23 -3.35
N ILE A 178 16.26 -20.64 -2.25
CA ILE A 178 15.68 -19.40 -1.69
C ILE A 178 15.72 -18.26 -2.71
N ALA A 179 16.82 -18.10 -3.45
CA ALA A 179 16.94 -17.06 -4.46
C ALA A 179 15.92 -17.26 -5.59
N GLU A 180 15.77 -18.49 -6.10
CA GLU A 180 14.78 -18.82 -7.13
C GLU A 180 13.35 -18.53 -6.67
N ILE A 181 13.00 -18.86 -5.42
CA ILE A 181 11.68 -18.58 -4.85
C ILE A 181 11.44 -17.07 -4.73
N MET A 182 12.46 -16.31 -4.34
CA MET A 182 12.36 -14.85 -4.23
C MET A 182 12.25 -14.17 -5.59
N GLU A 183 12.91 -14.70 -6.62
CA GLU A 183 12.81 -14.23 -8.00
C GLU A 183 11.42 -14.44 -8.62
N SER A 184 10.61 -15.35 -8.06
CA SER A 184 9.23 -15.53 -8.47
C SER A 184 8.29 -14.37 -8.04
N ILE A 185 8.82 -13.36 -7.33
CA ILE A 185 8.10 -12.15 -6.94
C ILE A 185 8.45 -11.00 -7.91
N ASP A 186 7.59 -10.80 -8.93
CA ASP A 186 7.81 -9.81 -10.01
C ASP A 186 8.16 -8.39 -9.56
N ASP A 187 7.41 -7.85 -8.59
CA ASP A 187 7.52 -6.44 -8.18
C ASP A 187 7.40 -6.30 -6.66
N ILE A 188 8.54 -6.38 -5.99
CA ILE A 188 8.66 -6.23 -4.54
C ILE A 188 8.16 -4.84 -4.10
N ALA A 189 8.60 -3.77 -4.78
CA ALA A 189 8.26 -2.41 -4.37
C ALA A 189 6.76 -2.11 -4.56
N GLY A 190 6.21 -2.39 -5.74
CA GLY A 190 4.80 -2.16 -6.02
C GLY A 190 3.86 -3.10 -5.28
N THR A 191 4.33 -4.29 -4.87
CA THR A 191 3.53 -5.22 -4.06
C THR A 191 3.50 -4.82 -2.59
N PHE A 192 4.66 -4.60 -1.96
CA PHE A 192 4.76 -4.38 -0.51
C PHE A 192 4.56 -2.92 -0.09
N TYR A 193 4.77 -1.96 -1.00
CA TYR A 193 4.71 -0.52 -0.70
C TYR A 193 3.64 0.24 -1.47
N ARG A 194 2.65 -0.44 -2.06
CA ARG A 194 1.61 0.13 -2.91
C ARG A 194 0.92 1.39 -2.33
N PHE A 195 0.68 1.40 -1.02
CA PHE A 195 -0.03 2.49 -0.33
C PHE A 195 0.81 3.18 0.75
N SER A 196 2.04 2.72 0.98
CA SER A 196 2.83 3.08 2.16
C SER A 196 4.24 3.54 1.82
N LEU A 197 4.64 3.60 0.53
CA LEU A 197 5.98 4.04 0.14
C LEU A 197 6.36 5.39 0.77
N PRO A 198 5.54 6.46 0.69
CA PRO A 198 5.90 7.76 1.29
C PRO A 198 6.12 7.75 2.80
N SER A 199 5.44 6.85 3.52
CA SER A 199 5.54 6.71 4.98
C SER A 199 6.54 5.64 5.41
N SER A 200 7.10 4.88 4.47
CA SER A 200 8.04 3.79 4.73
C SER A 200 9.42 4.29 5.17
N ILE A 201 10.27 3.37 5.59
CA ILE A 201 11.68 3.66 5.86
C ILE A 201 12.40 4.06 4.56
N LEU A 202 12.00 3.50 3.41
CA LEU A 202 12.61 3.77 2.11
C LEU A 202 12.24 5.14 1.54
N ARG A 203 10.97 5.57 1.73
CA ARG A 203 10.34 6.82 1.25
C ARG A 203 10.27 7.02 -0.26
N ARG A 204 11.37 6.83 -0.97
CA ARG A 204 11.51 7.06 -2.42
C ARG A 204 12.65 6.23 -3.00
N LYS A 205 12.65 6.09 -4.32
CA LYS A 205 13.83 5.60 -5.04
C LYS A 205 14.87 6.72 -5.09
N LEU A 206 16.09 6.45 -4.65
CA LEU A 206 17.21 7.34 -4.91
C LEU A 206 17.62 7.21 -6.38
N ILE A 207 17.60 8.32 -7.10
CA ILE A 207 18.14 8.40 -8.45
C ILE A 207 19.53 9.00 -8.29
N SER A 208 20.57 8.19 -8.45
CA SER A 208 21.93 8.72 -8.62
C SER A 208 21.97 9.52 -9.92
N GLU A 209 22.66 10.66 -9.95
CA GLU A 209 22.79 11.59 -11.10
C GLU A 209 23.31 10.98 -12.42
N ALA A 210 23.55 9.67 -12.47
CA ALA A 210 24.07 8.93 -13.63
C ALA A 210 23.01 8.23 -14.49
N VAL A 211 21.70 8.44 -14.26
CA VAL A 211 20.69 8.01 -15.24
C VAL A 211 20.29 9.24 -16.04
N GLU A 212 21.05 9.44 -17.12
CA GLU A 212 20.99 10.55 -18.05
C GLU A 212 19.57 10.86 -18.51
N ALA A 213 19.39 12.15 -18.79
CA ALA A 213 18.28 12.67 -19.57
C ALA A 213 18.21 11.94 -20.92
N ASP A 214 17.17 11.15 -21.12
CA ASP A 214 16.64 10.70 -22.41
C ASP A 214 15.13 10.43 -22.26
#